data_AF-A0A941UIT5-F1
#
_entry.id   AF-A0A941UIT5-F1
#
_cell.length_a   1.000
_cell.length_b   1.000
_cell.length_c   1.000
_cell.angle_alpha   90.00
_cell.angle_beta   90.00
_cell.angle_gamma   90.00
#
_symmetry.space_group_name_H-M   'P 1'
#
loop_
_entity.id
_entity.type
_entity.pdbx_description
1 polymer ?
#
loop_
_entity_poly.entity_id
_entity_poly.type
_entity_poly.pdbx_seq_one_letter_code
_entity_poly.pdbx_strand_id
1 'polypeptide(L)'
;MIREIKLLGKANDKVDYSVTITGADLSNRYYYESVPEGDRFFSGGNEFIITKTGVRYMGTGGHVCQYMFGVDLPLKDLLRKDVANRLVMFGAYYDKADSITFSNTTAGEESFDRIFLTGNAVSNFFFFVDTTLKAEIREVQRDVLRKLGKQVKRSEAVGVRDDSRFCREIFDALEDPKAFVFLFRLVNLHTEEYFATFNKMYAEHKQIPSRDADILSALADLHEIAPYQQERIKIDGMYKLTENKKVVDEYKDILIAVSETGEVSPSELAKLSRLRTLSLRLNIPNNLFDTLDELLLKDMQIIEVEEPDYIRETRAICEGFFLKTGDLRGHVVPEDLIKLLKAKQRSMTNRDPAFESLLLDTVRACDENARDTNDMTILEGMSQVLTYFDRYDSAATVINNLAFMERSSLNEDNIRSLAGNMDIFDKVKKGFFHELFIADLKENRYLTRYGRKKVDTLYRGLEKIRSGDTTYRELAATLNTVNAEERIYTTIHRYIKERFKSIYAELNSKEDQEIFIQDLNREVQAKGLTKGPVPHAIYEEI
;
A
#
# COMPACT_ATOMS: atom_id res chain seq x y z
N MET A 1 -49.42 23.55 -9.40
CA MET A 1 -49.37 22.28 -10.15
C MET A 1 -48.40 21.35 -9.44
N ILE A 2 -48.84 20.15 -9.05
CA ILE A 2 -48.04 19.19 -8.29
C ILE A 2 -46.98 18.59 -9.22
N ARG A 3 -45.71 18.68 -8.84
CA ARG A 3 -44.55 18.21 -9.62
C ARG A 3 -43.86 16.99 -9.02
N GLU A 4 -44.08 16.73 -7.73
CA GLU A 4 -43.51 15.60 -7.01
C GLU A 4 -44.54 15.07 -6.00
N ILE A 5 -44.68 13.75 -5.91
CA ILE A 5 -45.44 13.05 -4.87
C ILE A 5 -44.49 12.07 -4.19
N LYS A 6 -44.56 12.00 -2.86
CA LYS A 6 -43.84 11.03 -2.05
C LYS A 6 -44.80 10.22 -1.19
N LEU A 7 -44.62 8.92 -1.19
CA LEU A 7 -45.38 7.98 -0.38
C LEU A 7 -44.41 7.09 0.38
N LEU A 8 -44.78 6.78 1.61
CA LEU A 8 -44.01 5.92 2.50
C LEU A 8 -44.95 4.81 2.94
N GLY A 9 -44.45 3.58 2.92
CA GLY A 9 -45.19 2.44 3.38
C GLY A 9 -44.27 1.34 3.90
N LYS A 10 -44.89 0.34 4.50
CA LYS A 10 -44.23 -0.82 5.10
C LYS A 10 -44.73 -2.07 4.40
N ALA A 11 -43.85 -2.80 3.71
CA ALA A 11 -44.23 -4.00 2.98
C ALA A 11 -44.41 -5.19 3.95
N ASN A 12 -43.52 -5.32 4.92
CA ASN A 12 -43.57 -6.31 6.00
C ASN A 12 -42.70 -5.82 7.18
N ASP A 13 -42.53 -6.63 8.21
CA ASP A 13 -41.76 -6.25 9.40
C ASP A 13 -40.28 -5.95 9.16
N LYS A 14 -39.70 -6.48 8.07
CA LYS A 14 -38.29 -6.34 7.72
C LYS A 14 -38.05 -5.25 6.65
N VAL A 15 -39.06 -4.90 5.85
CA VAL A 15 -38.89 -4.07 4.64
C VAL A 15 -39.84 -2.88 4.61
N ASP A 16 -39.25 -1.69 4.57
CA ASP A 16 -39.92 -0.43 4.29
C ASP A 16 -39.74 -0.03 2.82
N TYR A 17 -40.68 0.74 2.29
CA TYR A 17 -40.55 1.30 0.96
C TYR A 17 -40.92 2.79 0.90
N SER A 18 -40.26 3.52 0.01
CA SER A 18 -40.65 4.86 -0.41
C SER A 18 -40.94 4.87 -1.91
N VAL A 19 -41.94 5.65 -2.31
CA VAL A 19 -42.27 5.89 -3.71
C VAL A 19 -42.17 7.38 -3.99
N THR A 20 -41.31 7.76 -4.92
CA THR A 20 -41.15 9.13 -5.39
C THR A 20 -41.59 9.22 -6.84
N ILE A 21 -42.52 10.12 -7.14
CA ILE A 21 -43.15 10.24 -8.44
C ILE A 21 -42.91 11.64 -8.95
N THR A 22 -42.35 11.77 -10.14
CA THR A 22 -42.04 13.05 -10.78
C THR A 22 -42.65 13.10 -12.18
N GLY A 23 -43.28 14.23 -12.51
CA GLY A 23 -43.88 14.46 -13.82
C GLY A 23 -44.57 15.82 -13.93
N ALA A 24 -44.95 16.19 -15.15
CA ALA A 24 -45.74 17.39 -15.39
C ALA A 24 -47.23 17.11 -15.17
N ASP A 25 -47.82 17.78 -14.18
CA ASP A 25 -49.24 17.65 -13.80
C ASP A 25 -49.65 16.27 -13.26
N LEU A 26 -49.13 15.94 -12.07
CA LEU A 26 -49.42 14.67 -11.38
C LEU A 26 -50.90 14.50 -10.95
N SER A 27 -51.70 15.58 -11.00
CA SER A 27 -53.06 15.64 -10.46
C SER A 27 -54.03 14.61 -11.04
N ASN A 28 -53.81 14.19 -12.30
CA ASN A 28 -54.79 13.41 -13.07
C ASN A 28 -54.23 12.10 -13.68
N ARG A 29 -52.98 11.72 -13.40
CA ARG A 29 -52.29 10.60 -14.09
C ARG A 29 -51.53 9.64 -13.19
N TYR A 30 -51.58 9.89 -11.88
CA TYR A 30 -51.07 8.98 -10.87
C TYR A 30 -52.18 8.03 -10.43
N TYR A 31 -51.94 6.73 -10.49
CA TYR A 31 -52.87 5.72 -9.98
C TYR A 31 -52.20 4.84 -8.94
N TYR A 32 -52.90 4.69 -7.82
CA TYR A 32 -52.52 3.83 -6.71
C TYR A 32 -53.74 3.16 -6.12
N GLU A 33 -53.55 1.89 -5.81
CA GLU A 33 -54.56 1.03 -5.24
C GLU A 33 -53.92 0.18 -4.14
N SER A 34 -54.50 0.21 -2.95
CA SER A 34 -54.15 -0.76 -1.91
C SER A 34 -55.00 -2.00 -2.14
N VAL A 35 -54.37 -3.09 -2.58
CA VAL A 35 -55.01 -4.38 -2.86
C VAL A 35 -54.72 -5.37 -1.73
N PRO A 36 -55.50 -6.46 -1.57
CA PRO A 36 -55.23 -7.46 -0.53
C PRO A 36 -53.82 -8.07 -0.60
N GLU A 37 -53.24 -8.11 -1.80
CA GLU A 37 -51.91 -8.64 -2.08
C GLU A 37 -50.77 -7.65 -1.73
N GLY A 38 -51.07 -6.35 -1.56
CA GLY A 38 -50.10 -5.29 -1.30
C GLY A 38 -50.44 -3.95 -1.94
N ASP A 39 -49.42 -3.12 -2.17
CA ASP A 39 -49.58 -1.77 -2.73
C ASP A 39 -49.27 -1.77 -4.23
N ARG A 40 -50.27 -1.39 -5.04
CA ARG A 40 -50.21 -1.43 -6.50
C ARG A 40 -50.12 -0.01 -7.08
N PHE A 41 -49.14 0.18 -7.95
CA PHE A 41 -48.87 1.42 -8.67
C PHE A 41 -48.92 1.14 -10.16
N PHE A 42 -49.63 1.97 -10.92
CA PHE A 42 -49.73 1.76 -12.37
C PHE A 42 -49.87 3.08 -13.14
N SER A 43 -49.27 3.13 -14.33
CA SER A 43 -49.41 4.24 -15.26
C SER A 43 -48.95 3.84 -16.66
N GLY A 44 -49.69 4.23 -17.71
CA GLY A 44 -49.26 4.05 -19.11
C GLY A 44 -48.98 2.61 -19.56
N GLY A 45 -49.63 1.61 -18.94
CA GLY A 45 -49.35 0.19 -19.21
C GLY A 45 -48.19 -0.40 -18.42
N ASN A 46 -47.56 0.40 -17.54
CA ASN A 46 -46.63 -0.06 -16.53
C ASN A 46 -47.36 -0.38 -15.22
N GLU A 47 -46.88 -1.40 -14.54
CA GLU A 47 -47.41 -1.84 -13.25
C GLU A 47 -46.27 -2.25 -12.33
N PHE A 48 -46.37 -1.85 -11.07
CA PHE A 48 -45.48 -2.27 -10.00
C PHE A 48 -46.31 -2.57 -8.74
N ILE A 49 -46.17 -3.79 -8.22
CA ILE A 49 -46.90 -4.26 -7.03
C ILE A 49 -45.87 -4.60 -5.96
N ILE A 50 -45.97 -3.97 -4.81
CA ILE A 50 -45.18 -4.28 -3.62
C ILE A 50 -46.03 -5.21 -2.75
N THR A 51 -45.64 -6.48 -2.71
CA THR A 51 -46.30 -7.52 -1.91
C THR A 51 -45.60 -7.67 -0.55
N LYS A 52 -46.16 -8.51 0.33
CA LYS A 52 -45.53 -8.83 1.62
C LYS A 52 -44.22 -9.61 1.49
N THR A 53 -43.98 -10.30 0.37
CA THR A 53 -42.83 -11.19 0.18
C THR A 53 -41.84 -10.70 -0.88
N GLY A 54 -42.21 -9.69 -1.67
CA GLY A 54 -41.39 -9.22 -2.78
C GLY A 54 -42.13 -8.21 -3.67
N VAL A 55 -41.66 -8.08 -4.90
CA VAL A 55 -42.24 -7.17 -5.90
C VAL A 55 -42.62 -7.90 -7.17
N ARG A 56 -43.67 -7.43 -7.82
CA ARG A 56 -44.03 -7.80 -9.20
C ARG A 56 -43.99 -6.56 -10.06
N TYR A 57 -43.44 -6.67 -11.26
CA TYR A 57 -43.32 -5.56 -12.18
C TYR A 57 -43.66 -5.97 -13.60
N MET A 58 -44.17 -5.01 -14.38
CA MET A 58 -44.43 -5.14 -15.81
C MET A 58 -44.32 -3.76 -16.46
N GLY A 59 -43.85 -3.72 -17.71
CA GLY A 59 -43.73 -2.48 -18.48
C GLY A 59 -42.28 -2.10 -18.76
N THR A 60 -41.99 -0.81 -18.71
CA THR A 60 -40.68 -0.19 -18.97
C THR A 60 -39.94 0.10 -17.66
N GLY A 61 -38.63 0.35 -17.74
CA GLY A 61 -37.79 0.67 -16.59
C GLY A 61 -36.90 -0.49 -16.15
N GLY A 62 -36.51 -0.48 -14.88
CA GLY A 62 -35.49 -1.39 -14.37
C GLY A 62 -35.23 -1.32 -12.88
N HIS A 63 -34.23 -2.08 -12.46
CA HIS A 63 -33.68 -2.18 -11.12
C HIS A 63 -32.30 -1.49 -11.06
N VAL A 64 -32.08 -0.72 -9.99
CA VAL A 64 -30.85 0.02 -9.73
C VAL A 64 -30.41 -0.20 -8.29
N CYS A 65 -29.13 -0.47 -8.08
CA CYS A 65 -28.55 -0.48 -6.75
C CYS A 65 -27.09 -0.04 -6.80
N GLN A 66 -26.60 0.54 -5.70
CA GLN A 66 -25.16 0.79 -5.55
C GLN A 66 -24.41 -0.55 -5.50
N TYR A 67 -23.29 -0.65 -6.23
CA TYR A 67 -22.43 -1.82 -6.15
C TYR A 67 -21.97 -2.04 -4.70
N MET A 68 -21.95 -3.30 -4.30
CA MET A 68 -21.52 -3.80 -3.00
C MET A 68 -20.75 -5.10 -3.23
N PHE A 69 -19.87 -5.49 -2.30
CA PHE A 69 -19.19 -6.78 -2.38
C PHE A 69 -20.19 -7.94 -2.60
N GLY A 70 -19.86 -8.87 -3.49
CA GLY A 70 -20.73 -9.98 -3.89
C GLY A 70 -21.86 -9.63 -4.87
N VAL A 71 -22.06 -8.36 -5.23
CA VAL A 71 -22.91 -7.99 -6.38
C VAL A 71 -22.12 -8.25 -7.66
N ASP A 72 -22.77 -8.89 -8.63
CA ASP A 72 -22.21 -9.11 -9.97
C ASP A 72 -21.83 -7.77 -10.62
N LEU A 73 -20.53 -7.56 -10.81
CA LEU A 73 -19.91 -6.35 -11.34
C LEU A 73 -19.27 -6.68 -12.70
N PRO A 74 -19.91 -6.30 -13.82
CA PRO A 74 -19.36 -6.53 -15.14
C PRO A 74 -17.99 -5.84 -15.31
N LEU A 75 -17.06 -6.48 -15.99
CA LEU A 75 -15.72 -5.93 -16.25
C LEU A 75 -15.78 -4.53 -16.90
N LYS A 76 -16.70 -4.32 -17.84
CA LYS A 76 -16.94 -3.02 -18.50
C LYS A 76 -17.30 -1.89 -17.53
N ASP A 77 -17.96 -2.22 -16.42
CA ASP A 77 -18.30 -1.26 -15.36
C ASP A 77 -17.11 -1.11 -14.39
N LEU A 78 -16.41 -2.19 -14.04
CA LEU A 78 -15.23 -2.16 -13.18
C LEU A 78 -14.13 -1.24 -13.74
N LEU A 79 -13.87 -1.28 -15.04
CA LEU A 79 -12.87 -0.46 -15.73
C LEU A 79 -13.19 1.05 -15.69
N ARG A 80 -14.42 1.45 -15.35
CA ARG A 80 -14.84 2.85 -15.34
C ARG A 80 -14.93 3.38 -13.91
N LYS A 81 -14.04 4.32 -13.57
CA LYS A 81 -13.94 4.89 -12.22
C LYS A 81 -15.20 5.61 -11.73
N ASP A 82 -15.98 6.15 -12.65
CA ASP A 82 -17.19 6.92 -12.32
C ASP A 82 -18.47 6.08 -12.22
N VAL A 83 -18.39 4.78 -12.50
CA VAL A 83 -19.54 3.87 -12.39
C VAL A 83 -19.65 3.35 -10.95
N ALA A 84 -20.75 3.68 -10.30
CA ALA A 84 -21.02 3.32 -8.90
C ALA A 84 -22.24 2.42 -8.73
N ASN A 85 -23.12 2.36 -9.74
CA ASN A 85 -24.40 1.67 -9.64
C ASN A 85 -24.56 0.58 -10.71
N ARG A 86 -25.16 -0.53 -10.30
CA ARG A 86 -25.69 -1.57 -11.18
C ARG A 86 -27.04 -1.13 -11.72
N LEU A 87 -27.26 -1.28 -13.02
CA LEU A 87 -28.55 -1.04 -13.69
C LEU A 87 -28.94 -2.28 -14.48
N VAL A 88 -30.11 -2.83 -14.20
CA VAL A 88 -30.71 -3.97 -14.91
C VAL A 88 -32.08 -3.54 -15.44
N MET A 89 -32.25 -3.52 -16.76
CA MET A 89 -33.53 -3.15 -17.38
C MET A 89 -34.48 -4.35 -17.44
N PHE A 90 -35.79 -4.12 -17.29
CA PHE A 90 -36.77 -5.21 -17.41
C PHE A 90 -36.76 -5.84 -18.80
N GLY A 91 -36.76 -7.18 -18.85
CA GLY A 91 -36.74 -7.95 -20.09
C GLY A 91 -35.41 -7.91 -20.86
N ALA A 92 -34.34 -7.37 -20.27
CA ALA A 92 -33.00 -7.34 -20.87
C ALA A 92 -32.20 -8.62 -20.55
N TYR A 93 -31.41 -9.08 -21.53
CA TYR A 93 -30.49 -10.20 -21.39
C TYR A 93 -29.26 -10.00 -22.29
N TYR A 94 -28.16 -10.67 -21.95
CA TYR A 94 -26.94 -10.68 -22.77
C TYR A 94 -27.03 -11.76 -23.85
N ASP A 95 -26.72 -11.41 -25.09
CA ASP A 95 -26.60 -12.36 -26.19
C ASP A 95 -25.22 -13.06 -26.19
N LYS A 96 -25.01 -13.99 -27.13
CA LYS A 96 -23.73 -14.72 -27.28
C LYS A 96 -22.53 -13.83 -27.62
N ALA A 97 -22.76 -12.59 -28.04
CA ALA A 97 -21.74 -11.60 -28.36
C ALA A 97 -21.54 -10.59 -27.21
N ASP A 98 -22.07 -10.88 -26.01
CA ASP A 98 -22.01 -10.02 -24.83
C ASP A 98 -22.65 -8.62 -25.07
N SER A 99 -23.69 -8.60 -25.91
CA SER A 99 -24.48 -7.43 -26.27
C SER A 99 -25.86 -7.48 -25.60
N ILE A 100 -26.36 -6.32 -25.14
CA ILE A 100 -27.63 -6.23 -24.42
C ILE A 100 -28.78 -6.27 -25.44
N THR A 101 -29.64 -7.29 -25.32
CA THR A 101 -30.85 -7.45 -26.12
C THR A 101 -32.10 -7.36 -25.24
N PHE A 102 -33.19 -6.84 -25.80
CA PHE A 102 -34.48 -6.67 -25.11
C PHE A 102 -35.53 -7.61 -25.68
N SER A 103 -36.27 -8.27 -24.79
CA SER A 103 -37.47 -9.05 -25.13
C SER A 103 -38.74 -8.20 -25.02
N ASN A 104 -39.85 -8.70 -25.58
CA ASN A 104 -41.19 -8.12 -25.36
C ASN A 104 -41.82 -8.56 -24.03
N THR A 105 -41.17 -9.47 -23.29
CA THR A 105 -41.65 -10.00 -22.02
C THR A 105 -40.87 -9.31 -20.90
N THR A 106 -41.44 -8.22 -20.38
CA THR A 106 -40.82 -7.44 -19.29
C THR A 106 -41.40 -7.74 -17.92
N ALA A 107 -42.42 -8.60 -17.85
CA ALA A 107 -43.03 -9.00 -16.60
C ALA A 107 -42.08 -9.87 -15.76
N GLY A 108 -42.00 -9.61 -14.46
CA GLY A 108 -41.15 -10.35 -13.54
C GLY A 108 -41.66 -10.27 -12.10
N GLU A 109 -41.17 -11.21 -11.28
CA GLU A 109 -41.45 -11.28 -9.84
C GLU A 109 -40.15 -11.61 -9.10
N GLU A 110 -39.86 -10.86 -8.04
CA GLU A 110 -38.67 -11.03 -7.23
C GLU A 110 -39.01 -10.95 -5.74
N SER A 111 -38.61 -11.98 -4.98
CA SER A 111 -38.69 -11.99 -3.53
C SER A 111 -37.73 -10.99 -2.91
N PHE A 112 -38.05 -10.43 -1.74
CA PHE A 112 -37.14 -9.54 -1.00
C PHE A 112 -35.79 -10.20 -0.71
N ASP A 113 -35.76 -11.47 -0.32
CA ASP A 113 -34.51 -12.19 -0.05
C ASP A 113 -33.56 -12.17 -1.26
N ARG A 114 -34.08 -12.45 -2.47
CA ARG A 114 -33.32 -12.38 -3.71
C ARG A 114 -32.85 -10.96 -4.06
N ILE A 115 -33.69 -9.95 -3.84
CA ILE A 115 -33.35 -8.54 -4.11
C ILE A 115 -32.17 -8.10 -3.24
N PHE A 116 -32.21 -8.34 -1.94
CA PHE A 116 -31.13 -7.95 -1.02
C PHE A 116 -29.91 -8.89 -1.08
N LEU A 117 -30.07 -10.11 -1.61
CA LEU A 117 -28.96 -11.03 -1.89
C LEU A 117 -28.19 -10.64 -3.15
N THR A 118 -28.86 -10.37 -4.25
CA THR A 118 -28.22 -10.11 -5.56
C THR A 118 -27.98 -8.62 -5.83
N GLY A 119 -28.69 -7.73 -5.14
CA GLY A 119 -28.49 -6.30 -5.16
C GLY A 119 -27.74 -5.82 -3.91
N ASN A 120 -27.94 -4.57 -3.53
CA ASN A 120 -27.36 -4.01 -2.32
C ASN A 120 -28.05 -4.60 -1.09
N ALA A 121 -27.30 -4.97 -0.05
CA ALA A 121 -27.88 -5.62 1.13
C ALA A 121 -28.87 -4.72 1.89
N VAL A 122 -28.75 -3.38 1.77
CA VAL A 122 -29.53 -2.43 2.57
C VAL A 122 -30.61 -1.73 1.79
N SER A 123 -30.32 -1.23 0.58
CA SER A 123 -31.26 -0.39 -0.19
C SER A 123 -31.21 -0.67 -1.68
N ASN A 124 -32.37 -0.96 -2.28
CA ASN A 124 -32.52 -1.24 -3.70
C ASN A 124 -33.59 -0.34 -4.32
N PHE A 125 -33.38 0.08 -5.57
CA PHE A 125 -34.32 0.93 -6.30
C PHE A 125 -34.92 0.17 -7.48
N PHE A 126 -36.21 0.35 -7.70
CA PHE A 126 -36.90 0.02 -8.94
C PHE A 126 -37.46 1.30 -9.53
N PHE A 127 -37.60 1.33 -10.85
CA PHE A 127 -38.29 2.43 -11.50
C PHE A 127 -39.03 1.94 -12.72
N PHE A 128 -40.11 2.63 -13.07
CA PHE A 128 -40.70 2.55 -14.39
C PHE A 128 -40.94 3.95 -14.95
N VAL A 129 -41.06 4.03 -16.27
CA VAL A 129 -41.19 5.29 -16.98
C VAL A 129 -42.36 5.25 -17.96
N ASP A 130 -43.37 6.08 -17.73
CA ASP A 130 -44.40 6.30 -18.73
C ASP A 130 -43.94 7.43 -19.67
N THR A 131 -43.74 7.11 -20.95
CA THR A 131 -43.24 8.06 -21.96
C THR A 131 -44.28 8.28 -23.05
N THR A 132 -44.19 9.38 -23.78
CA THR A 132 -45.09 9.63 -24.92
C THR A 132 -44.79 8.79 -26.16
N LEU A 133 -43.69 8.02 -26.16
CA LEU A 133 -43.27 7.19 -27.27
C LEU A 133 -44.21 5.99 -27.45
N LYS A 134 -44.94 5.97 -28.56
CA LYS A 134 -45.81 4.84 -28.94
C LYS A 134 -45.04 3.88 -29.84
N ALA A 135 -44.33 2.93 -29.25
CA ALA A 135 -43.55 1.90 -29.93
C ALA A 135 -43.71 0.55 -29.22
N GLU A 136 -43.11 -0.52 -29.77
CA GLU A 136 -43.04 -1.81 -29.07
C GLU A 136 -42.20 -1.66 -27.77
N ILE A 137 -42.55 -2.43 -26.74
CA ILE A 137 -41.93 -2.29 -25.40
C ILE A 137 -40.40 -2.43 -25.43
N ARG A 138 -39.87 -3.31 -26.29
CA ARG A 138 -38.42 -3.50 -26.48
C ARG A 138 -37.72 -2.29 -27.09
N GLU A 139 -38.43 -1.50 -27.91
CA GLU A 139 -37.90 -0.28 -28.51
C GLU A 139 -37.92 0.86 -27.51
N VAL A 140 -39.00 0.96 -26.73
CA VAL A 140 -39.10 1.92 -25.61
C VAL A 140 -38.01 1.64 -24.59
N GLN A 141 -37.81 0.39 -24.16
CA GLN A 141 -36.74 0.03 -23.20
C GLN A 141 -35.34 0.36 -23.72
N ARG A 142 -35.10 0.20 -25.02
CA ARG A 142 -33.83 0.56 -25.65
C ARG A 142 -33.61 2.07 -25.68
N ASP A 143 -34.65 2.85 -25.98
CA ASP A 143 -34.57 4.32 -25.93
C ASP A 143 -34.33 4.81 -24.51
N VAL A 144 -35.06 4.26 -23.55
CA VAL A 144 -34.93 4.53 -22.12
C VAL A 144 -33.50 4.24 -21.66
N LEU A 145 -32.95 3.04 -21.91
CA LEU A 145 -31.57 2.70 -21.54
C LEU A 145 -30.55 3.62 -22.21
N ARG A 146 -30.74 3.97 -23.48
CA ARG A 146 -29.85 4.89 -24.22
C ARG A 146 -29.77 6.26 -23.56
N LYS A 147 -30.89 6.78 -23.09
CA LYS A 147 -31.00 8.12 -22.47
C LYS A 147 -30.49 8.13 -21.04
N LEU A 148 -30.95 7.21 -20.20
CA LEU A 148 -30.64 7.24 -18.75
C LEU A 148 -29.41 6.44 -18.33
N GLY A 149 -28.98 5.45 -19.13
CA GLY A 149 -28.02 4.43 -18.68
C GLY A 149 -26.72 5.01 -18.13
N LYS A 150 -26.15 6.02 -18.80
CA LYS A 150 -24.91 6.68 -18.34
C LYS A 150 -25.13 7.47 -17.05
N GLN A 151 -26.22 8.23 -16.97
CA GLN A 151 -26.51 9.09 -15.82
C GLN A 151 -26.83 8.27 -14.57
N VAL A 152 -27.67 7.24 -14.71
CA VAL A 152 -28.06 6.37 -13.60
C VAL A 152 -26.88 5.56 -13.05
N LYS A 153 -26.03 5.00 -13.92
CA LYS A 153 -24.83 4.24 -13.48
C LYS A 153 -23.82 5.09 -12.68
N ARG A 154 -23.86 6.41 -12.85
CA ARG A 154 -22.91 7.38 -12.26
C ARG A 154 -23.53 8.28 -11.20
N SER A 155 -24.81 8.07 -10.88
CA SER A 155 -25.54 8.91 -9.93
C SER A 155 -25.06 8.66 -8.50
N GLU A 156 -24.63 9.71 -7.82
CA GLU A 156 -24.32 9.67 -6.39
C GLU A 156 -25.58 9.57 -5.52
N ALA A 157 -26.73 9.99 -6.05
CA ALA A 157 -28.00 10.06 -5.33
C ALA A 157 -28.46 8.68 -4.81
N VAL A 158 -28.12 7.61 -5.53
CA VAL A 158 -28.37 6.21 -5.11
C VAL A 158 -27.64 5.87 -3.81
N GLY A 159 -26.38 6.28 -3.68
CA GLY A 159 -25.54 5.97 -2.52
C GLY A 159 -25.91 6.78 -1.28
N VAL A 160 -26.26 8.06 -1.44
CA VAL A 160 -26.73 8.93 -0.34
C VAL A 160 -28.24 8.80 -0.05
N ARG A 161 -28.95 7.97 -0.83
CA ARG A 161 -30.40 7.70 -0.71
C ARG A 161 -31.27 8.96 -0.84
N ASP A 162 -30.89 9.85 -1.76
CA ASP A 162 -31.68 11.05 -2.10
C ASP A 162 -32.67 10.72 -3.22
N ASP A 163 -33.84 10.19 -2.83
CA ASP A 163 -34.89 9.75 -3.76
C ASP A 163 -35.37 10.87 -4.69
N SER A 164 -35.48 12.11 -4.18
CA SER A 164 -35.94 13.26 -4.97
C SER A 164 -34.92 13.60 -6.04
N ARG A 165 -33.64 13.70 -5.67
CA ARG A 165 -32.58 14.01 -6.63
C ARG A 165 -32.48 12.90 -7.67
N PHE A 166 -32.50 11.64 -7.25
CA PHE A 166 -32.38 10.51 -8.19
C PHE A 166 -33.57 10.43 -9.16
N CYS A 167 -34.80 10.60 -8.67
CA CYS A 167 -36.00 10.58 -9.52
C CYS A 167 -35.99 11.73 -10.54
N ARG A 168 -35.55 12.93 -10.13
CA ARG A 168 -35.37 14.07 -11.04
C ARG A 168 -34.27 13.84 -12.06
N GLU A 169 -33.14 13.27 -11.66
CA GLU A 169 -32.06 12.91 -12.59
C GLU A 169 -32.57 11.97 -13.69
N ILE A 170 -33.41 10.98 -13.36
CA ILE A 170 -34.06 10.11 -14.35
C ILE A 170 -35.04 10.90 -15.23
N PHE A 171 -35.88 11.75 -14.63
CA PHE A 171 -36.87 12.55 -15.36
C PHE A 171 -36.21 13.49 -16.38
N ASP A 172 -35.19 14.23 -15.96
CA ASP A 172 -34.47 15.18 -16.81
C ASP A 172 -33.72 14.46 -17.94
N ALA A 173 -33.18 13.25 -17.69
CA ALA A 173 -32.48 12.45 -18.69
C ALA A 173 -33.38 11.97 -19.84
N LEU A 174 -34.69 11.85 -19.62
CA LEU A 174 -35.63 11.34 -20.62
C LEU A 174 -35.94 12.37 -21.73
N GLU A 175 -35.71 13.65 -21.44
CA GLU A 175 -36.00 14.79 -22.32
C GLU A 175 -37.46 14.84 -22.82
N ASP A 176 -38.39 14.20 -22.09
CA ASP A 176 -39.83 14.20 -22.39
C ASP A 176 -40.58 14.95 -21.29
N PRO A 177 -41.07 16.18 -21.56
CA PRO A 177 -41.75 16.99 -20.55
C PRO A 177 -43.12 16.41 -20.14
N LYS A 178 -43.65 15.41 -20.85
CA LYS A 178 -44.91 14.73 -20.54
C LYS A 178 -44.69 13.35 -19.92
N ALA A 179 -43.44 12.93 -19.70
CA ALA A 179 -43.14 11.67 -19.06
C ALA A 179 -43.53 11.67 -17.56
N PHE A 180 -43.71 10.46 -17.03
CA PHE A 180 -43.82 10.21 -15.61
C PHE A 180 -42.77 9.20 -15.19
N VAL A 181 -42.04 9.52 -14.13
CA VAL A 181 -41.08 8.62 -13.50
C VAL A 181 -41.61 8.22 -12.16
N PHE A 182 -41.68 6.90 -11.93
CA PHE A 182 -41.98 6.32 -10.63
C PHE A 182 -40.70 5.66 -10.14
N LEU A 183 -40.23 6.09 -8.99
CA LEU A 183 -39.05 5.54 -8.32
C LEU A 183 -39.50 4.88 -7.01
N PHE A 184 -39.21 3.60 -6.86
CA PHE A 184 -39.50 2.79 -5.69
C PHE A 184 -38.18 2.46 -5.00
N ARG A 185 -38.00 2.88 -3.74
CA ARG A 185 -36.86 2.43 -2.92
C ARG A 185 -37.36 1.43 -1.89
N LEU A 186 -36.68 0.29 -1.82
CA LEU A 186 -36.89 -0.75 -0.82
C LEU A 186 -35.72 -0.73 0.16
N VAL A 187 -36.00 -0.73 1.47
CA VAL A 187 -34.99 -0.76 2.53
C VAL A 187 -35.23 -1.93 3.45
N ASN A 188 -34.20 -2.72 3.69
CA ASN A 188 -34.24 -3.79 4.69
C ASN A 188 -33.75 -3.23 6.04
N LEU A 189 -34.70 -3.02 6.95
CA LEU A 189 -34.50 -2.38 8.26
C LEU A 189 -33.49 -3.15 9.12
N HIS A 190 -33.54 -4.47 9.08
CA HIS A 190 -32.65 -5.35 9.87
C HIS A 190 -31.19 -5.17 9.43
N THR A 191 -30.95 -5.22 8.12
CA THR A 191 -29.60 -5.00 7.56
C THR A 191 -29.13 -3.56 7.69
N GLU A 192 -30.05 -2.59 7.66
CA GLU A 192 -29.76 -1.19 7.87
C GLU A 192 -29.26 -0.93 9.28
N GLU A 193 -29.95 -1.46 10.29
CA GLU A 193 -29.54 -1.35 11.69
C GLU A 193 -28.16 -1.99 11.91
N TYR A 194 -27.94 -3.18 11.34
CA TYR A 194 -26.64 -3.86 11.39
C TYR A 194 -25.53 -3.04 10.72
N PHE A 195 -25.77 -2.50 9.53
CA PHE A 195 -24.81 -1.66 8.80
C PHE A 195 -24.50 -0.36 9.55
N ALA A 196 -25.51 0.32 10.09
CA ALA A 196 -25.33 1.55 10.85
C ALA A 196 -24.53 1.31 12.14
N THR A 197 -24.81 0.21 12.84
CA THR A 197 -24.12 -0.19 14.07
C THR A 197 -22.66 -0.52 13.78
N PHE A 198 -22.41 -1.33 12.73
CA PHE A 198 -21.07 -1.67 12.28
C PHE A 198 -20.26 -0.41 11.91
N ASN A 199 -20.81 0.47 11.09
CA ASN A 199 -20.09 1.69 10.66
C ASN A 199 -19.74 2.59 11.83
N LYS A 200 -20.62 2.72 12.82
CA LYS A 200 -20.36 3.50 14.03
C LYS A 200 -19.18 2.92 14.82
N MET A 201 -19.23 1.62 15.13
CA MET A 201 -18.18 0.93 15.89
C MET A 201 -16.84 0.96 15.16
N TYR A 202 -16.85 0.68 13.86
CA TYR A 202 -15.63 0.65 13.06
C TYR A 202 -15.01 2.04 12.87
N ALA A 203 -15.83 3.09 12.71
CA ALA A 203 -15.32 4.46 12.59
C ALA A 203 -14.62 4.95 13.87
N GLU A 204 -15.06 4.50 15.05
CA GLU A 204 -14.48 4.89 16.35
C GLU A 204 -13.15 4.20 16.63
N HIS A 205 -13.01 2.92 16.28
CA HIS A 205 -11.86 2.11 16.70
C HIS A 205 -10.94 1.65 15.55
N LYS A 206 -11.35 1.79 14.28
CA LYS A 206 -10.68 1.25 13.07
C LYS A 206 -10.36 -0.25 13.15
N GLN A 207 -10.95 -0.92 14.14
CA GLN A 207 -10.89 -2.33 14.50
C GLN A 207 -12.20 -2.63 15.23
N ILE A 208 -12.61 -3.90 15.29
CA ILE A 208 -13.78 -4.31 16.06
C ILE A 208 -13.27 -5.01 17.32
N PRO A 209 -13.30 -4.36 18.51
CA PRO A 209 -13.01 -5.02 19.77
C PRO A 209 -13.93 -6.22 20.00
N SER A 210 -13.49 -7.22 20.78
CA SER A 210 -14.29 -8.41 21.08
C SER A 210 -15.70 -8.08 21.58
N ARG A 211 -15.82 -7.03 22.42
CA ARG A 211 -17.11 -6.55 22.93
C ARG A 211 -18.07 -6.08 21.82
N ASP A 212 -17.55 -5.39 20.82
CA ASP A 212 -18.34 -4.89 19.69
C ASP A 212 -18.70 -6.03 18.73
N ALA A 213 -17.82 -7.03 18.60
CA ALA A 213 -18.09 -8.24 17.86
C ALA A 213 -19.25 -9.05 18.48
N ASP A 214 -19.32 -9.13 19.82
CA ASP A 214 -20.44 -9.78 20.53
C ASP A 214 -21.77 -9.06 20.28
N ILE A 215 -21.77 -7.72 20.27
CA ILE A 215 -22.97 -6.92 19.98
C ILE A 215 -23.43 -7.16 18.53
N LEU A 216 -22.50 -7.15 17.57
CA LEU A 216 -22.82 -7.43 16.16
C LEU A 216 -23.34 -8.86 15.98
N SER A 217 -22.76 -9.85 16.68
CA SER A 217 -23.25 -11.23 16.64
C SER A 217 -24.67 -11.33 17.18
N ALA A 218 -24.94 -10.74 18.34
CA ALA A 218 -26.27 -10.74 18.93
C ALA A 218 -27.31 -10.06 18.02
N LEU A 219 -26.93 -8.98 17.34
CA LEU A 219 -27.81 -8.28 16.40
C LEU A 219 -28.04 -9.08 15.12
N ALA A 220 -27.02 -9.78 14.63
CA ALA A 220 -27.17 -10.69 13.49
C ALA A 220 -28.08 -11.89 13.83
N ASP A 221 -27.97 -12.44 15.03
CA ASP A 221 -28.81 -13.54 15.52
C ASP A 221 -30.26 -13.07 15.72
N LEU A 222 -30.46 -11.88 16.32
CA LEU A 222 -31.77 -11.27 16.50
C LEU A 222 -32.51 -11.08 15.17
N HIS A 223 -31.77 -10.67 14.14
CA HIS A 223 -32.32 -10.32 12.83
C HIS A 223 -32.24 -11.43 11.78
N GLU A 224 -31.68 -12.59 12.15
CA GLU A 224 -31.43 -13.74 11.28
C GLU A 224 -30.57 -13.40 10.03
N ILE A 225 -29.56 -12.55 10.20
CA ILE A 225 -28.69 -12.12 9.09
C ILE A 225 -27.66 -13.21 8.81
N ALA A 226 -27.75 -13.82 7.63
CA ALA A 226 -26.82 -14.87 7.21
C ALA A 226 -25.35 -14.41 7.24
N PRO A 227 -24.38 -15.29 7.60
CA PRO A 227 -22.96 -14.92 7.70
C PRO A 227 -22.39 -14.25 6.44
N TYR A 228 -22.80 -14.74 5.26
CA TYR A 228 -22.41 -14.14 3.98
C TYR A 228 -22.89 -12.70 3.84
N GLN A 229 -24.13 -12.39 4.25
CA GLN A 229 -24.64 -11.02 4.23
C GLN A 229 -23.91 -10.11 5.22
N GLN A 230 -23.59 -10.63 6.42
CA GLN A 230 -22.79 -9.88 7.39
C GLN A 230 -21.43 -9.49 6.80
N GLU A 231 -20.75 -10.41 6.09
CA GLU A 231 -19.46 -10.16 5.45
C GLU A 231 -19.58 -9.08 4.36
N ARG A 232 -20.58 -9.17 3.48
CA ARG A 232 -20.84 -8.16 2.44
C ARG A 232 -21.04 -6.76 3.03
N ILE A 233 -21.82 -6.67 4.11
CA ILE A 233 -22.11 -5.39 4.79
C ILE A 233 -20.85 -4.84 5.46
N LYS A 234 -20.05 -5.68 6.12
CA LYS A 234 -18.79 -5.27 6.75
C LYS A 234 -17.80 -4.71 5.72
N ILE A 235 -17.60 -5.42 4.61
CA ILE A 235 -16.68 -5.00 3.53
C ILE A 235 -17.13 -3.67 2.93
N ASP A 236 -18.43 -3.50 2.65
CA ASP A 236 -18.98 -2.25 2.11
C ASP A 236 -18.75 -1.07 3.08
N GLY A 237 -19.00 -1.28 4.38
CA GLY A 237 -18.76 -0.27 5.40
C GLY A 237 -17.29 0.12 5.53
N MET A 238 -16.40 -0.87 5.52
CA MET A 238 -14.95 -0.64 5.57
C MET A 238 -14.44 0.10 4.33
N TYR A 239 -14.92 -0.26 3.14
CA TYR A 239 -14.54 0.39 1.88
C TYR A 239 -15.03 1.84 1.80
N LYS A 240 -16.22 2.15 2.33
CA LYS A 240 -16.79 3.50 2.29
C LYS A 240 -16.04 4.54 3.12
N LEU A 241 -15.13 4.12 4.01
CA LEU A 241 -14.26 5.05 4.72
C LEU A 241 -13.24 5.70 3.77
N THR A 242 -13.10 7.02 3.88
CA THR A 242 -12.23 7.82 2.99
C THR A 242 -10.79 7.32 2.93
N GLU A 243 -10.21 6.89 4.05
CA GLU A 243 -8.84 6.38 4.11
C GLU A 243 -8.70 5.05 3.34
N ASN A 244 -9.59 4.10 3.59
CA ASN A 244 -9.58 2.78 2.97
C ASN A 244 -9.92 2.86 1.48
N LYS A 245 -10.92 3.68 1.14
CA LYS A 245 -11.36 3.90 -0.24
C LYS A 245 -10.19 4.32 -1.13
N LYS A 246 -9.37 5.26 -0.66
CA LYS A 246 -8.20 5.72 -1.42
C LYS A 246 -7.23 4.57 -1.73
N VAL A 247 -6.94 3.69 -0.76
CA VAL A 247 -6.00 2.57 -0.94
C VAL A 247 -6.53 1.58 -1.97
N VAL A 248 -7.80 1.24 -1.87
CA VAL A 248 -8.46 0.27 -2.76
C VAL A 248 -8.63 0.87 -4.16
N ASP A 249 -9.05 2.13 -4.27
CA ASP A 249 -9.17 2.83 -5.56
C ASP A 249 -7.82 2.95 -6.26
N GLU A 250 -6.74 3.24 -5.52
CA GLU A 250 -5.40 3.28 -6.09
C GLU A 250 -4.91 1.89 -6.53
N TYR A 251 -5.19 0.84 -5.75
CA TYR A 251 -4.89 -0.53 -6.14
C TYR A 251 -5.62 -0.92 -7.44
N LYS A 252 -6.93 -0.64 -7.48
CA LYS A 252 -7.78 -0.83 -8.65
C LYS A 252 -7.26 -0.03 -9.86
N ASP A 253 -6.84 1.20 -9.65
CA ASP A 253 -6.32 2.07 -10.71
C ASP A 253 -5.06 1.48 -11.37
N ILE A 254 -4.14 0.94 -10.56
CA ILE A 254 -2.94 0.27 -11.08
C ILE A 254 -3.34 -0.97 -11.87
N LEU A 255 -4.25 -1.79 -11.34
CA LEU A 255 -4.72 -2.99 -12.06
C LEU A 255 -5.42 -2.67 -13.37
N ILE A 256 -6.20 -1.59 -13.44
CA ILE A 256 -6.82 -1.14 -14.69
C ILE A 256 -5.76 -0.69 -15.69
N ALA A 257 -4.76 0.10 -15.26
CA ALA A 257 -3.68 0.55 -16.12
C ALA A 257 -2.88 -0.64 -16.69
N VAL A 258 -2.59 -1.63 -15.84
CA VAL A 258 -1.93 -2.87 -16.26
C VAL A 258 -2.82 -3.66 -17.23
N SER A 259 -4.11 -3.79 -16.96
CA SER A 259 -5.06 -4.48 -17.86
C SER A 259 -5.10 -3.88 -19.28
N GLU A 260 -4.79 -2.60 -19.45
CA GLU A 260 -4.70 -1.96 -20.76
C GLU A 260 -3.40 -2.32 -21.51
N THR A 261 -2.30 -2.59 -20.79
CA THR A 261 -0.99 -2.94 -21.39
C THR A 261 -0.82 -4.44 -21.62
N GLY A 262 -1.52 -5.28 -20.86
CA GLY A 262 -1.42 -6.75 -20.93
C GLY A 262 -0.23 -7.36 -20.18
N GLU A 263 0.64 -6.51 -19.62
CA GLU A 263 1.88 -6.90 -18.95
C GLU A 263 2.02 -6.18 -17.61
N VAL A 264 2.41 -6.91 -16.56
CA VAL A 264 2.67 -6.34 -15.24
C VAL A 264 4.17 -6.07 -15.10
N SER A 265 4.56 -4.81 -14.97
CA SER A 265 5.95 -4.44 -14.72
C SER A 265 6.37 -4.66 -13.26
N PRO A 266 7.68 -4.81 -12.97
CA PRO A 266 8.18 -4.88 -11.60
C PRO A 266 7.84 -3.65 -10.75
N SER A 267 7.72 -2.46 -11.37
CA SER A 267 7.31 -1.22 -10.70
C SER A 267 5.86 -1.30 -10.20
N GLU A 268 4.95 -1.79 -11.03
CA GLU A 268 3.54 -1.94 -10.68
C GLU A 268 3.33 -3.01 -9.61
N LEU A 269 4.02 -4.16 -9.72
CA LEU A 269 4.02 -5.18 -8.66
C LEU A 269 4.50 -4.61 -7.32
N ALA A 270 5.53 -3.78 -7.34
CA ALA A 270 6.08 -3.16 -6.14
C ALA A 270 5.05 -2.22 -5.48
N LYS A 271 4.31 -1.44 -6.27
CA LYS A 271 3.20 -0.59 -5.77
C LYS A 271 2.05 -1.42 -5.20
N LEU A 272 1.60 -2.46 -5.91
CA LEU A 272 0.53 -3.35 -5.45
C LEU A 272 0.89 -4.04 -4.13
N SER A 273 2.13 -4.53 -4.01
CA SER A 273 2.66 -5.13 -2.77
C SER A 273 2.70 -4.13 -1.61
N ARG A 274 3.08 -2.88 -1.88
CA ARG A 274 3.10 -1.82 -0.87
C ARG A 274 1.69 -1.44 -0.40
N LEU A 275 0.72 -1.34 -1.32
CA LEU A 275 -0.68 -1.09 -1.00
C LEU A 275 -1.29 -2.24 -0.18
N ARG A 276 -0.97 -3.50 -0.49
CA ARG A 276 -1.33 -4.67 0.35
C ARG A 276 -0.72 -4.60 1.75
N THR A 277 0.53 -4.15 1.87
CA THR A 277 1.15 -3.98 3.20
C THR A 277 0.48 -2.86 4.00
N LEU A 278 0.09 -1.77 3.33
CA LEU A 278 -0.67 -0.67 3.94
C LEU A 278 -2.08 -1.13 4.35
N SER A 279 -2.73 -1.94 3.52
CA SER A 279 -4.09 -2.43 3.77
C SER A 279 -4.18 -3.27 5.05
N LEU A 280 -3.14 -4.07 5.35
CA LEU A 280 -3.01 -4.80 6.61
C LEU A 280 -2.98 -3.88 7.84
N ARG A 281 -2.30 -2.72 7.75
CA ARG A 281 -2.26 -1.74 8.85
C ARG A 281 -3.63 -1.07 9.06
N LEU A 282 -4.38 -0.89 7.99
CA LEU A 282 -5.72 -0.30 8.00
C LEU A 282 -6.84 -1.33 8.25
N ASN A 283 -6.50 -2.60 8.47
CA ASN A 283 -7.42 -3.73 8.66
C ASN A 283 -8.43 -3.87 7.50
N ILE A 284 -8.01 -3.54 6.28
CA ILE A 284 -8.83 -3.75 5.08
C ILE A 284 -8.81 -5.25 4.74
N PRO A 285 -9.96 -5.89 4.51
CA PRO A 285 -10.05 -7.31 4.17
C PRO A 285 -9.27 -7.68 2.89
N ASN A 286 -8.46 -8.75 2.96
CA ASN A 286 -7.68 -9.24 1.81
C ASN A 286 -8.54 -9.75 0.66
N ASN A 287 -9.71 -10.32 0.96
CA ASN A 287 -10.66 -10.83 -0.04
C ASN A 287 -11.07 -9.79 -1.09
N LEU A 288 -11.05 -8.50 -0.73
CA LEU A 288 -11.31 -7.40 -1.65
C LEU A 288 -10.22 -7.30 -2.73
N PHE A 289 -8.96 -7.41 -2.33
CA PHE A 289 -7.82 -7.40 -3.24
C PHE A 289 -7.76 -8.68 -4.06
N ASP A 290 -8.04 -9.83 -3.44
CA ASP A 290 -8.03 -11.11 -4.13
C ASP A 290 -9.12 -11.16 -5.23
N THR A 291 -10.30 -10.59 -4.96
CA THR A 291 -11.37 -10.45 -5.97
C THR A 291 -10.93 -9.54 -7.12
N LEU A 292 -10.22 -8.45 -6.84
CA LEU A 292 -9.70 -7.56 -7.89
C LEU A 292 -8.61 -8.23 -8.72
N ASP A 293 -7.71 -8.98 -8.08
CA ASP A 293 -6.67 -9.77 -8.74
C ASP A 293 -7.31 -10.83 -9.65
N GLU A 294 -8.32 -11.57 -9.19
CA GLU A 294 -9.02 -12.57 -10.00
C GLU A 294 -9.72 -11.96 -11.22
N LEU A 295 -10.24 -10.74 -11.10
CA LEU A 295 -10.95 -10.07 -12.19
C LEU A 295 -10.04 -9.37 -13.20
N LEU A 296 -8.86 -8.90 -12.77
CA LEU A 296 -8.00 -8.02 -13.58
C LEU A 296 -6.59 -8.59 -13.86
N LEU A 297 -6.09 -9.55 -13.08
CA LEU A 297 -4.75 -10.15 -13.27
C LEU A 297 -4.76 -11.53 -13.93
N LYS A 298 -5.91 -12.21 -14.00
CA LYS A 298 -5.99 -13.64 -14.36
C LYS A 298 -5.34 -14.03 -15.69
N ASP A 299 -5.39 -13.14 -16.69
CA ASP A 299 -4.86 -13.38 -18.04
C ASP A 299 -3.57 -12.57 -18.34
N MET A 300 -2.94 -12.00 -17.31
CA MET A 300 -1.83 -11.06 -17.46
C MET A 300 -0.46 -11.76 -17.44
N GLN A 301 0.48 -11.29 -18.27
CA GLN A 301 1.85 -11.76 -18.20
C GLN A 301 2.64 -10.93 -17.19
N ILE A 302 3.16 -11.61 -16.17
CA ILE A 302 4.06 -10.98 -15.20
C ILE A 302 5.47 -10.98 -15.81
N ILE A 303 6.05 -9.80 -15.99
CA ILE A 303 7.45 -9.68 -16.41
C ILE A 303 8.33 -10.02 -15.20
N GLU A 304 8.76 -11.27 -15.13
CA GLU A 304 9.71 -11.70 -14.12
C GLU A 304 11.10 -11.14 -14.44
N VAL A 305 11.56 -10.21 -13.61
CA VAL A 305 12.95 -9.76 -13.60
C VAL A 305 13.64 -10.49 -12.45
N GLU A 306 14.64 -11.31 -12.76
CA GLU A 306 15.47 -11.97 -11.75
C GLU A 306 16.38 -10.93 -11.09
N GLU A 307 15.85 -10.26 -10.05
CA GLU A 307 16.57 -9.28 -9.24
C GLU A 307 16.82 -9.82 -7.82
N PRO A 308 17.96 -9.48 -7.18
CA PRO A 308 18.20 -9.86 -5.79
C PRO A 308 17.14 -9.30 -4.85
N ASP A 309 16.81 -10.02 -3.77
CA ASP A 309 15.77 -9.63 -2.81
C ASP A 309 15.95 -8.20 -2.28
N TYR A 310 17.19 -7.76 -2.04
CA TYR A 310 17.48 -6.41 -1.54
C TYR A 310 17.20 -5.31 -2.57
N ILE A 311 17.31 -5.60 -3.87
CA ILE A 311 16.93 -4.67 -4.95
C ILE A 311 15.41 -4.60 -5.05
N ARG A 312 14.72 -5.74 -5.00
CA ARG A 312 13.25 -5.80 -5.01
C ARG A 312 12.64 -5.03 -3.85
N GLU A 313 13.18 -5.21 -2.65
CA GLU A 313 12.75 -4.44 -1.47
C GLU A 313 13.02 -2.94 -1.63
N THR A 314 14.19 -2.57 -2.15
CA THR A 314 14.52 -1.15 -2.42
C THR A 314 13.53 -0.56 -3.42
N ARG A 315 13.21 -1.27 -4.51
CA ARG A 315 12.21 -0.87 -5.51
C ARG A 315 10.84 -0.65 -4.87
N ALA A 316 10.38 -1.58 -4.03
CA ALA A 316 9.11 -1.44 -3.32
C ALA A 316 9.04 -0.22 -2.40
N ILE A 317 10.16 0.14 -1.75
CA ILE A 317 10.23 1.35 -0.92
C ILE A 317 10.24 2.60 -1.82
N CYS A 318 11.06 2.61 -2.86
CA CYS A 318 11.18 3.72 -3.83
C CYS A 318 9.85 4.01 -4.55
N GLU A 319 9.16 2.98 -5.01
CA GLU A 319 7.85 3.14 -5.67
C GLU A 319 6.76 3.55 -4.69
N GLY A 320 6.91 3.22 -3.41
CA GLY A 320 6.03 3.64 -2.33
C GLY A 320 5.94 5.16 -2.17
N PHE A 321 6.99 5.92 -2.53
CA PHE A 321 6.97 7.38 -2.50
C PHE A 321 5.92 8.00 -3.42
N PHE A 322 5.63 7.34 -4.54
CA PHE A 322 4.74 7.84 -5.58
C PHE A 322 3.29 7.42 -5.38
N LEU A 323 2.98 6.71 -4.30
CA LEU A 323 1.60 6.38 -3.97
C LEU A 323 0.82 7.66 -3.64
N LYS A 324 -0.37 7.77 -4.20
CA LYS A 324 -1.31 8.88 -3.98
C LYS A 324 -1.96 8.82 -2.60
N THR A 325 -1.99 7.63 -2.00
CA THR A 325 -2.72 7.36 -0.76
C THR A 325 -1.85 7.29 0.49
N GLY A 326 -2.28 8.03 1.51
CA GLY A 326 -1.89 7.87 2.92
C GLY A 326 -0.77 8.79 3.38
N ASP A 327 -0.51 8.77 4.70
CA ASP A 327 0.65 9.39 5.34
C ASP A 327 2.00 8.78 4.88
N LEU A 328 1.99 7.92 3.86
CA LEU A 328 3.17 7.31 3.24
C LEU A 328 3.68 8.12 2.04
N ARG A 329 2.90 9.07 1.51
CA ARG A 329 3.36 9.92 0.41
C ARG A 329 4.51 10.79 0.91
N GLY A 330 5.71 10.58 0.36
CA GLY A 330 6.91 11.32 0.79
C GLY A 330 7.48 10.93 2.16
N HIS A 331 6.91 9.93 2.86
CA HIS A 331 7.39 9.57 4.20
C HIS A 331 8.01 8.17 4.25
N VAL A 332 9.24 8.11 4.76
CA VAL A 332 9.98 6.86 4.98
C VAL A 332 9.88 6.48 6.45
N VAL A 333 9.24 5.34 6.71
CA VAL A 333 9.17 4.78 8.06
C VAL A 333 10.58 4.32 8.47
N PRO A 334 10.98 4.42 9.76
CA PRO A 334 12.30 3.95 10.20
C PRO A 334 12.66 2.53 9.75
N GLU A 335 11.68 1.63 9.66
CA GLU A 335 11.85 0.27 9.14
C GLU A 335 12.29 0.24 7.67
N ASP A 336 11.71 1.10 6.83
CA ASP A 336 12.08 1.20 5.42
C ASP A 336 13.49 1.79 5.29
N LEU A 337 13.84 2.79 6.11
CA LEU A 337 15.19 3.36 6.15
C LEU A 337 16.25 2.32 6.54
N ILE A 338 15.95 1.43 7.49
CA ILE A 338 16.83 0.33 7.87
C ILE A 338 17.05 -0.62 6.68
N LYS A 339 16.00 -0.99 5.96
CA LYS A 339 16.08 -1.85 4.78
C LYS A 339 16.92 -1.20 3.68
N LEU A 340 16.68 0.08 3.39
CA LEU A 340 17.44 0.86 2.41
C LEU A 340 18.94 0.93 2.76
N LEU A 341 19.29 1.20 4.01
CA LEU A 341 20.69 1.26 4.45
C LEU A 341 21.39 -0.10 4.38
N LYS A 342 20.69 -1.19 4.73
CA LYS A 342 21.21 -2.55 4.57
C LYS A 342 21.35 -2.94 3.10
N ALA A 343 20.42 -2.53 2.25
CA ALA A 343 20.50 -2.75 0.81
C ALA A 343 21.71 -2.01 0.23
N LYS A 344 21.98 -0.76 0.64
CA LYS A 344 23.18 -0.01 0.27
C LYS A 344 24.47 -0.75 0.64
N GLN A 345 24.57 -1.23 1.88
CA GLN A 345 25.70 -2.02 2.36
C GLN A 345 25.93 -3.29 1.53
N ARG A 346 24.85 -4.04 1.25
CA ARG A 346 24.90 -5.25 0.40
C ARG A 346 25.32 -4.94 -1.03
N SER A 347 24.80 -3.86 -1.61
CA SER A 347 25.17 -3.42 -2.95
C SER A 347 26.65 -3.11 -3.07
N MET A 348 27.21 -2.40 -2.08
CA MET A 348 28.65 -2.13 -2.02
C MET A 348 29.48 -3.40 -1.87
N THR A 349 29.03 -4.34 -1.03
CA THR A 349 29.72 -5.63 -0.82
C THR A 349 29.73 -6.47 -2.08
N ASN A 350 28.60 -6.52 -2.80
CA ASN A 350 28.44 -7.29 -4.03
C ASN A 350 28.96 -6.56 -5.28
N ARG A 351 29.34 -5.28 -5.16
CA ARG A 351 29.68 -4.38 -6.28
C ARG A 351 28.57 -4.31 -7.32
N ASP A 352 27.34 -4.30 -6.85
CA ASP A 352 26.15 -4.25 -7.68
C ASP A 352 25.79 -2.78 -7.98
N PRO A 353 25.78 -2.35 -9.26
CA PRO A 353 25.38 -1.00 -9.62
C PRO A 353 23.86 -0.79 -9.64
N ALA A 354 23.05 -1.87 -9.55
CA ALA A 354 21.60 -1.79 -9.69
C ALA A 354 20.94 -0.90 -8.62
N PHE A 355 21.45 -0.90 -7.39
CA PHE A 355 20.95 -0.07 -6.31
C PHE A 355 21.12 1.43 -6.61
N GLU A 356 22.31 1.84 -7.05
CA GLU A 356 22.60 3.24 -7.39
C GLU A 356 21.81 3.70 -8.62
N SER A 357 21.67 2.83 -9.64
CA SER A 357 20.83 3.11 -10.80
C SER A 357 19.36 3.35 -10.40
N LEU A 358 18.80 2.46 -9.57
CA LEU A 358 17.43 2.57 -9.07
C LEU A 358 17.21 3.88 -8.27
N LEU A 359 18.17 4.25 -7.42
CA LEU A 359 18.09 5.50 -6.67
C LEU A 359 18.13 6.73 -7.58
N LEU A 360 19.00 6.75 -8.59
CA LEU A 360 19.09 7.85 -9.55
C LEU A 360 17.78 8.01 -10.35
N ASP A 361 17.21 6.90 -10.81
CA ASP A 361 15.91 6.90 -11.50
C ASP A 361 14.79 7.40 -10.59
N THR A 362 14.81 6.99 -9.31
CA THR A 362 13.86 7.46 -8.30
C THR A 362 13.98 8.97 -8.06
N VAL A 363 15.20 9.50 -7.91
CA VAL A 363 15.43 10.95 -7.73
C VAL A 363 14.94 11.74 -8.94
N ARG A 364 15.22 11.27 -10.16
CA ARG A 364 14.71 11.90 -11.39
C ARG A 364 13.18 11.94 -11.40
N ALA A 365 12.53 10.83 -11.06
CA ALA A 365 11.07 10.77 -10.99
C ALA A 365 10.50 11.69 -9.89
N CYS A 366 11.20 11.86 -8.76
CA CYS A 366 10.82 12.83 -7.72
C CYS A 366 10.87 14.27 -8.23
N ASP A 367 11.93 14.64 -8.95
CA ASP A 367 12.08 15.98 -9.55
C ASP A 367 11.00 16.27 -10.60
N GLU A 368 10.73 15.29 -11.48
CA GLU A 368 9.66 15.38 -12.48
C GLU A 368 8.29 15.56 -11.82
N ASN A 369 8.00 14.78 -10.79
CA ASN A 369 6.73 14.87 -10.06
C ASN A 369 6.57 16.22 -9.35
N ALA A 370 7.61 16.72 -8.69
CA ALA A 370 7.59 18.03 -8.04
C ALA A 370 7.36 19.16 -9.04
N ARG A 371 7.94 19.05 -10.25
CA ARG A 371 7.73 20.00 -11.34
C ARG A 371 6.30 19.98 -11.88
N ASP A 372 5.73 18.79 -12.07
CA ASP A 372 4.42 18.61 -12.69
C ASP A 372 3.25 18.89 -11.74
N THR A 373 3.40 18.53 -10.47
CA THR A 373 2.34 18.65 -9.45
C THR A 373 2.49 19.86 -8.53
N ASN A 374 3.64 20.55 -8.59
CA ASN A 374 4.03 21.63 -7.67
C ASN A 374 3.99 21.20 -6.18
N ASP A 375 4.19 19.90 -5.92
CA ASP A 375 4.21 19.30 -4.59
C ASP A 375 5.62 18.80 -4.23
N MET A 376 6.23 19.43 -3.22
CA MET A 376 7.61 19.14 -2.80
C MET A 376 7.71 17.99 -1.78
N THR A 377 6.59 17.45 -1.31
CA THR A 377 6.57 16.47 -0.21
C THR A 377 7.40 15.22 -0.52
N ILE A 378 7.29 14.72 -1.75
CA ILE A 378 8.03 13.53 -2.20
C ILE A 378 9.54 13.82 -2.27
N LEU A 379 9.90 15.00 -2.79
CA LEU A 379 11.28 15.43 -2.94
C LEU A 379 11.97 15.64 -1.58
N GLU A 380 11.26 16.22 -0.61
CA GLU A 380 11.74 16.36 0.77
C GLU A 380 11.99 15.00 1.43
N GLY A 381 11.06 14.06 1.26
CA GLY A 381 11.19 12.68 1.72
C GLY A 381 12.42 11.98 1.16
N MET A 382 12.62 12.08 -0.14
CA MET A 382 13.81 11.52 -0.80
C MET A 382 15.10 12.22 -0.34
N SER A 383 15.07 13.54 -0.18
CA SER A 383 16.22 14.32 0.34
C SER A 383 16.63 13.88 1.74
N GLN A 384 15.66 13.52 2.59
CA GLN A 384 15.94 12.95 3.90
C GLN A 384 16.67 11.61 3.78
N VAL A 385 16.24 10.71 2.88
CA VAL A 385 16.92 9.43 2.64
C VAL A 385 18.34 9.65 2.11
N LEU A 386 18.52 10.54 1.13
CA LEU A 386 19.83 10.88 0.58
C LEU A 386 20.79 11.39 1.68
N THR A 387 20.29 12.19 2.62
CA THR A 387 21.09 12.65 3.77
C THR A 387 21.61 11.48 4.62
N TYR A 388 20.84 10.41 4.80
CA TYR A 388 21.32 9.21 5.49
C TYR A 388 22.36 8.44 4.67
N PHE A 389 22.20 8.40 3.35
CA PHE A 389 23.17 7.77 2.45
C PHE A 389 24.50 8.52 2.40
N ASP A 390 24.49 9.85 2.38
CA ASP A 390 25.70 10.67 2.44
C ASP A 390 26.45 10.47 3.76
N ARG A 391 25.70 10.41 4.88
CA ARG A 391 26.27 10.09 6.19
C ARG A 391 26.84 8.69 6.23
N TYR A 392 26.17 7.73 5.59
CA TYR A 392 26.67 6.35 5.47
C TYR A 392 27.99 6.31 4.71
N ASP A 393 28.07 6.95 3.53
CA ASP A 393 29.28 6.94 2.70
C ASP A 393 30.46 7.62 3.40
N SER A 394 30.19 8.74 4.09
CA SER A 394 31.18 9.44 4.91
C SER A 394 31.70 8.56 6.05
N ALA A 395 30.82 7.95 6.83
CA ALA A 395 31.20 7.08 7.94
C ALA A 395 31.93 5.82 7.46
N ALA A 396 31.40 5.14 6.44
CA ALA A 396 32.00 3.96 5.84
C ALA A 396 33.41 4.25 5.32
N THR A 397 33.61 5.37 4.61
CA THR A 397 34.92 5.76 4.09
C THR A 397 35.94 5.98 5.22
N VAL A 398 35.55 6.71 6.26
CA VAL A 398 36.46 7.00 7.39
C VAL A 398 36.82 5.72 8.16
N ILE A 399 35.84 4.85 8.42
CA ILE A 399 36.05 3.59 9.16
C ILE A 399 36.86 2.60 8.32
N ASN A 400 36.56 2.43 7.04
CA ASN A 400 37.31 1.56 6.13
C ASN A 400 38.77 2.03 5.99
N ASN A 401 39.00 3.33 5.85
CA ASN A 401 40.35 3.88 5.80
C ASN A 401 41.10 3.62 7.11
N LEU A 402 40.46 3.77 8.28
CA LEU A 402 41.09 3.41 9.55
C LEU A 402 41.44 1.91 9.63
N ALA A 403 40.53 1.06 9.16
CA ALA A 403 40.62 -0.40 9.26
C ALA A 403 41.72 -0.98 8.36
N PHE A 404 41.88 -0.47 7.14
CA PHE A 404 42.75 -1.07 6.11
C PHE A 404 43.98 -0.22 5.73
N MET A 405 44.00 1.09 5.98
CA MET A 405 45.13 1.94 5.59
C MET A 405 46.08 2.19 6.78
N GLU A 406 47.32 1.72 6.66
CA GLU A 406 48.38 1.84 7.69
C GLU A 406 48.71 3.30 8.08
N ARG A 407 48.46 4.26 7.18
CA ARG A 407 48.76 5.68 7.39
C ARG A 407 47.55 6.53 7.76
N SER A 408 46.35 5.94 7.84
CA SER A 408 45.15 6.70 8.19
C SER A 408 45.17 7.10 9.66
N SER A 409 45.21 8.41 9.92
CA SER A 409 45.04 8.98 11.25
C SER A 409 43.72 9.74 11.32
N LEU A 410 42.96 9.50 12.39
CA LEU A 410 41.76 10.28 12.67
C LEU A 410 42.13 11.53 13.48
N ASN A 411 41.65 12.68 13.03
CA ASN A 411 41.68 13.93 13.79
C ASN A 411 40.41 14.06 14.65
N GLU A 412 40.37 15.06 15.53
CA GLU A 412 39.22 15.30 16.41
C GLU A 412 37.93 15.56 15.63
N ASP A 413 38.00 16.23 14.48
CA ASP A 413 36.83 16.54 13.66
C ASP A 413 36.21 15.29 13.03
N ASN A 414 37.03 14.34 12.55
CA ASN A 414 36.56 13.06 12.04
C ASN A 414 35.86 12.25 13.15
N ILE A 415 36.43 12.24 14.36
CA ILE A 415 35.82 11.54 15.50
C ILE A 415 34.51 12.21 15.92
N ARG A 416 34.46 13.55 15.94
CA ARG A 416 33.23 14.30 16.23
C ARG A 416 32.14 14.01 15.21
N SER A 417 32.49 13.97 13.91
CA SER A 417 31.58 13.61 12.83
C SER A 417 31.05 12.18 12.99
N LEU A 418 31.92 11.22 13.29
CA LEU A 418 31.53 9.82 13.54
C LEU A 418 30.64 9.67 14.77
N ALA A 419 30.90 10.40 15.86
CA ALA A 419 30.05 10.40 17.05
C ALA A 419 28.65 10.94 16.73
N GLY A 420 28.56 12.05 15.99
CA GLY A 420 27.28 12.59 15.52
C GLY A 420 26.52 11.64 14.60
N ASN A 421 27.23 10.96 13.69
CA ASN A 421 26.63 9.94 12.83
C ASN A 421 26.15 8.72 13.64
N MET A 422 26.92 8.27 14.64
CA MET A 422 26.53 7.18 15.54
C MET A 422 25.20 7.48 16.24
N ASP A 423 25.04 8.69 16.79
CA ASP A 423 23.79 9.09 17.44
C ASP A 423 22.60 9.13 16.46
N ILE A 424 22.83 9.56 15.22
CA ILE A 424 21.78 9.62 14.19
C ILE A 424 21.35 8.22 13.76
N PHE A 425 22.29 7.31 13.50
CA PHE A 425 21.95 5.93 13.15
C PHE A 425 21.33 5.16 14.33
N ASP A 426 21.81 5.37 15.56
CA ASP A 426 21.26 4.74 16.75
C ASP A 426 19.86 5.25 17.13
N LYS A 427 19.48 6.47 16.71
CA LYS A 427 18.10 6.98 16.80
C LYS A 427 17.13 6.21 15.89
N VAL A 428 17.60 5.72 14.75
CA VAL A 428 16.76 4.91 13.82
C VAL A 428 16.49 3.54 14.42
N LYS A 429 17.54 2.88 14.92
CA LYS A 429 17.45 1.63 15.70
C LYS A 429 18.63 1.57 16.66
N LYS A 430 18.37 1.25 17.92
CA LYS A 430 19.42 1.16 18.94
C LYS A 430 20.50 0.15 18.52
N GLY A 431 21.76 0.60 18.47
CA GLY A 431 22.92 -0.22 18.10
C GLY A 431 23.11 -0.42 16.59
N PHE A 432 22.34 0.29 15.76
CA PHE A 432 22.38 0.12 14.32
C PHE A 432 23.70 0.61 13.71
N PHE A 433 24.37 1.58 14.33
CA PHE A 433 25.72 1.97 13.89
C PHE A 433 26.72 0.80 13.99
N HIS A 434 26.65 0.03 15.07
CA HIS A 434 27.52 -1.14 15.23
C HIS A 434 27.22 -2.21 14.18
N GLU A 435 25.93 -2.48 13.95
CA GLU A 435 25.45 -3.44 12.96
C GLU A 435 25.90 -3.08 11.54
N LEU A 436 25.75 -1.81 11.13
CA LEU A 436 26.09 -1.36 9.78
C LEU A 436 27.59 -1.27 9.50
N PHE A 437 28.40 -0.81 10.46
CA PHE A 437 29.80 -0.46 10.18
C PHE A 437 30.82 -1.37 10.85
N ILE A 438 30.50 -2.01 11.98
CA ILE A 438 31.51 -2.70 12.81
C ILE A 438 31.40 -4.22 12.70
N ALA A 439 30.18 -4.77 12.72
CA ALA A 439 29.95 -6.21 12.72
C ALA A 439 30.57 -6.89 11.48
N ASP A 440 30.17 -6.46 10.29
CA ASP A 440 30.66 -7.04 9.03
C ASP A 440 32.16 -6.84 8.82
N LEU A 441 32.71 -5.70 9.28
CA LEU A 441 34.16 -5.46 9.20
C LEU A 441 34.96 -6.45 10.04
N LYS A 442 34.47 -6.84 11.22
CA LYS A 442 35.15 -7.81 12.09
C LYS A 442 35.19 -9.21 11.48
N GLU A 443 34.18 -9.56 10.68
CA GLU A 443 34.12 -10.85 9.97
C GLU A 443 34.99 -10.87 8.70
N ASN A 444 35.43 -9.70 8.23
CA ASN A 444 36.26 -9.61 7.04
C ASN A 444 37.62 -10.31 7.23
N ARG A 445 37.90 -11.28 6.35
CA ARG A 445 39.13 -12.10 6.36
C ARG A 445 40.39 -11.29 6.09
N TYR A 446 40.29 -10.14 5.42
CA TYR A 446 41.42 -9.29 5.08
C TYR A 446 41.77 -8.27 6.17
N LEU A 447 40.98 -8.20 7.25
CA LEU A 447 41.22 -7.25 8.33
C LEU A 447 42.37 -7.73 9.22
N THR A 448 43.45 -6.94 9.27
CA THR A 448 44.64 -7.24 10.08
C THR A 448 44.34 -7.18 11.57
N ARG A 449 45.20 -7.78 12.40
CA ARG A 449 45.08 -7.71 13.88
C ARG A 449 45.05 -6.25 14.37
N TYR A 450 45.90 -5.40 13.80
CA TYR A 450 45.92 -3.97 14.12
C TYR A 450 44.68 -3.24 13.59
N GLY A 451 44.19 -3.58 12.39
CA GLY A 451 42.90 -3.08 11.89
C GLY A 451 41.74 -3.41 12.83
N ARG A 452 41.65 -4.66 13.31
CA ARG A 452 40.66 -5.09 14.34
C ARG A 452 40.80 -4.28 15.63
N LYS A 453 42.03 -4.11 16.12
CA LYS A 453 42.33 -3.32 17.33
C LYS A 453 41.90 -1.86 17.17
N LYS A 454 42.17 -1.23 16.02
CA LYS A 454 41.78 0.17 15.73
C LYS A 454 40.27 0.35 15.69
N VAL A 455 39.56 -0.52 14.97
CA VAL A 455 38.09 -0.44 14.84
C VAL A 455 37.42 -0.66 16.20
N ASP A 456 37.90 -1.62 17.00
CA ASP A 456 37.37 -1.86 18.35
C ASP A 456 37.66 -0.70 19.31
N THR A 457 38.87 -0.13 19.24
CA THR A 457 39.26 1.06 20.02
C THR A 457 38.42 2.28 19.63
N LEU A 458 38.16 2.47 18.33
CA LEU A 458 37.29 3.54 17.83
C LEU A 458 35.87 3.38 18.38
N TYR A 459 35.25 2.21 18.21
CA TYR A 459 33.86 1.99 18.63
C TYR A 459 33.68 2.16 20.14
N ARG A 460 34.51 1.50 20.97
CA ARG A 460 34.46 1.67 22.43
C ARG A 460 34.75 3.11 22.85
N GLY A 461 35.64 3.78 22.13
CA GLY A 461 35.95 5.18 22.35
C GLY A 461 34.76 6.09 22.09
N LEU A 462 34.02 5.87 21.00
CA LEU A 462 32.79 6.60 20.69
C LEU A 462 31.70 6.35 21.75
N GLU A 463 31.57 5.11 22.26
CA GLU A 463 30.65 4.81 23.36
C GLU A 463 31.04 5.55 24.66
N LYS A 464 32.33 5.62 24.98
CA LYS A 464 32.84 6.37 26.14
C LYS A 464 32.67 7.89 26.01
N ILE A 465 32.78 8.42 24.79
CA ILE A 465 32.48 9.83 24.53
C ILE A 465 30.99 10.10 24.81
N ARG A 466 30.10 9.18 24.45
CA ARG A 466 28.67 9.29 24.72
C ARG A 466 28.33 9.22 26.22
N SER A 467 29.06 8.43 27.01
CA SER A 467 28.91 8.39 28.48
C SER A 467 29.63 9.53 29.21
N GLY A 468 30.47 10.32 28.51
CA GLY A 468 31.25 11.42 29.09
C GLY A 468 32.57 10.99 29.75
N ASP A 469 32.98 9.73 29.57
CA ASP A 469 34.17 9.15 30.22
C ASP A 469 35.49 9.45 29.48
N THR A 470 35.43 9.99 28.26
CA THR A 470 36.61 10.27 27.42
C THR A 470 36.33 11.43 26.48
N THR A 471 37.37 12.18 26.10
CA THR A 471 37.29 13.30 25.15
C THR A 471 37.67 12.89 23.72
N TYR A 472 37.23 13.66 22.72
CA TYR A 472 37.63 13.47 21.32
C TYR A 472 39.16 13.43 21.13
N ARG A 473 39.88 14.29 21.86
CA ARG A 473 41.34 14.39 21.82
C ARG A 473 42.03 13.16 22.37
N GLU A 474 41.53 12.61 23.47
CA GLU A 474 42.07 11.39 24.09
C GLU A 474 41.85 10.16 23.19
N LEU A 475 40.70 10.06 22.53
CA LEU A 475 40.45 8.98 21.57
C LEU A 475 41.39 9.08 20.36
N ALA A 476 41.58 10.30 19.81
CA ALA A 476 42.52 10.53 18.72
C ALA A 476 43.96 10.15 19.13
N ALA A 477 44.39 10.54 20.33
CA ALA A 477 45.70 10.17 20.87
C ALA A 477 45.84 8.65 21.00
N THR A 478 44.82 7.96 21.51
CA THR A 478 44.82 6.50 21.69
C THR A 478 44.92 5.78 20.34
N LEU A 479 44.16 6.22 19.34
CA LEU A 479 44.23 5.65 17.98
C LEU A 479 45.59 5.93 17.32
N ASN A 480 46.18 7.10 17.55
CA ASN A 480 47.52 7.42 17.05
C ASN A 480 48.61 6.57 17.70
N THR A 481 48.47 6.20 18.97
CA THR A 481 49.37 5.24 19.63
C THR A 481 49.27 3.87 18.97
N VAL A 482 48.06 3.38 18.69
CA VAL A 482 47.86 2.11 17.97
C VAL A 482 48.44 2.16 16.55
N ASN A 483 48.29 3.29 15.84
CA ASN A 483 48.92 3.52 14.54
C ASN A 483 50.46 3.53 14.63
N ALA A 484 51.04 4.13 15.67
CA ALA A 484 52.48 4.13 15.88
C ALA A 484 53.01 2.72 16.16
N GLU A 485 52.29 1.92 16.96
CA GLU A 485 52.59 0.50 17.20
C GLU A 485 52.55 -0.30 15.89
N GLU A 486 51.51 -0.13 15.07
CA GLU A 486 51.40 -0.82 13.77
C GLU A 486 52.54 -0.46 12.83
N ARG A 487 52.94 0.83 12.75
CA ARG A 487 54.07 1.26 11.91
C ARG A 487 55.39 0.63 12.33
N ILE A 488 55.64 0.56 13.63
CA ILE A 488 56.83 -0.08 14.18
C ILE A 488 56.80 -1.57 13.83
N TYR A 489 55.66 -2.23 14.07
CA TYR A 489 55.46 -3.64 13.74
C TYR A 489 55.69 -3.93 12.25
N THR A 490 55.06 -3.19 11.33
CA THR A 490 55.22 -3.40 9.88
C THR A 490 56.66 -3.15 9.43
N THR A 491 57.34 -2.15 10.00
CA THR A 491 58.75 -1.86 9.68
C THR A 491 59.66 -3.00 10.12
N ILE A 492 59.45 -3.51 11.33
CA ILE A 492 60.20 -4.64 11.90
C ILE A 492 59.90 -5.92 11.10
N HIS A 493 58.62 -6.22 10.85
CA HIS A 493 58.20 -7.39 10.10
C HIS A 493 58.77 -7.41 8.68
N ARG A 494 58.77 -6.27 7.97
CA ARG A 494 59.39 -6.16 6.64
C ARG A 494 60.89 -6.42 6.71
N TYR A 495 61.57 -5.82 7.70
CA TYR A 495 63.01 -5.99 7.89
C TYR A 495 63.37 -7.46 8.19
N ILE A 496 62.62 -8.08 9.11
CA ILE A 496 62.77 -9.49 9.47
C ILE A 496 62.53 -10.38 8.24
N LYS A 497 61.48 -10.14 7.45
CA LYS A 497 61.15 -10.92 6.24
C LYS A 497 62.22 -10.81 5.15
N GLU A 498 62.77 -9.62 4.93
CA GLU A 498 63.90 -9.40 4.01
C GLU A 498 65.17 -10.14 4.48
N ARG A 499 65.44 -10.11 5.79
CA ARG A 499 66.59 -10.79 6.39
C ARG A 499 66.45 -12.31 6.42
N PHE A 500 65.26 -12.82 6.76
CA PHE A 500 64.94 -14.26 6.69
C PHE A 500 65.09 -14.81 5.28
N LYS A 501 64.65 -14.08 4.23
CA LYS A 501 64.88 -14.48 2.83
C LYS A 501 66.36 -14.64 2.50
N SER A 502 67.24 -13.89 3.15
CA SER A 502 68.69 -13.97 2.92
C SER A 502 69.41 -15.08 3.70
N ILE A 503 68.79 -15.62 4.77
CA ILE A 503 69.45 -16.52 5.74
C ILE A 503 68.72 -17.87 5.87
N TYR A 504 67.65 -18.11 5.09
CA TYR A 504 66.74 -19.26 5.19
C TYR A 504 67.41 -20.65 5.21
N ALA A 505 68.68 -20.77 4.81
CA ALA A 505 69.45 -22.01 4.84
C ALA A 505 70.11 -22.35 6.20
N GLU A 506 70.22 -21.40 7.14
CA GLU A 506 71.08 -21.54 8.35
C GLU A 506 70.31 -21.65 9.69
N LEU A 507 68.98 -21.56 9.70
CA LEU A 507 68.17 -21.56 10.93
C LEU A 507 67.51 -22.93 11.20
N ASN A 508 68.30 -23.93 11.61
CA ASN A 508 67.80 -25.29 11.90
C ASN A 508 67.70 -25.65 13.40
N SER A 509 68.23 -24.83 14.32
CA SER A 509 68.14 -25.07 15.77
C SER A 509 67.46 -23.93 16.55
N LYS A 510 66.93 -24.22 17.73
CA LYS A 510 66.33 -23.21 18.63
C LYS A 510 67.37 -22.20 19.15
N GLU A 511 68.62 -22.63 19.30
CA GLU A 511 69.72 -21.76 19.73
C GLU A 511 70.08 -20.75 18.62
N ASP A 512 70.06 -21.18 17.35
CA ASP A 512 70.30 -20.29 16.20
C ASP A 512 69.18 -19.25 16.05
N GLN A 513 67.94 -19.62 16.37
CA GLN A 513 66.80 -18.70 16.40
C GLN A 513 66.93 -17.63 17.50
N GLU A 514 67.38 -18.01 18.70
CA GLU A 514 67.61 -17.05 19.80
C GLU A 514 68.76 -16.10 19.49
N ILE A 515 69.87 -16.61 18.94
CA ILE A 515 71.01 -15.79 18.49
C ILE A 515 70.56 -14.81 17.41
N PHE A 516 69.76 -15.28 16.44
CA PHE A 516 69.21 -14.44 15.39
C PHE A 516 68.29 -13.33 15.95
N ILE A 517 67.43 -13.62 16.92
CA ILE A 517 66.58 -12.62 17.57
C ILE A 517 67.42 -11.58 18.33
N GLN A 518 68.51 -11.99 18.97
CA GLN A 518 69.42 -11.07 19.66
C GLN A 518 70.20 -10.17 18.69
N ASP A 519 70.73 -10.73 17.60
CA ASP A 519 71.43 -9.97 16.57
C ASP A 519 70.50 -9.01 15.85
N LEU A 520 69.26 -9.44 15.57
CA LEU A 520 68.27 -8.59 14.93
C LEU A 520 67.82 -7.44 15.85
N ASN A 521 67.69 -7.69 17.17
CA ASN A 521 67.44 -6.63 18.15
C ASN A 521 68.59 -5.60 18.19
N ARG A 522 69.85 -6.07 18.19
CA ARG A 522 71.02 -5.19 18.14
C ARG A 522 71.06 -4.36 16.87
N GLU A 523 70.74 -4.96 15.72
CA GLU A 523 70.81 -4.28 14.42
C GLU A 523 69.66 -3.26 14.22
N VAL A 524 68.45 -3.60 14.69
CA VAL A 524 67.29 -2.68 14.69
C VAL A 524 67.55 -1.48 15.60
N GLN A 525 68.19 -1.68 16.75
CA GLN A 525 68.63 -0.60 17.64
C GLN A 525 69.76 0.24 17.04
N ALA A 526 70.76 -0.41 16.42
CA ALA A 526 71.89 0.27 15.79
C ALA A 526 71.46 1.15 14.61
N LYS A 527 70.42 0.75 13.87
CA LYS A 527 69.81 1.56 12.78
C LYS A 527 68.85 2.64 13.28
N GLY A 528 68.62 2.76 14.59
CA GLY A 528 67.75 3.78 15.18
C GLY A 528 66.26 3.61 14.89
N LEU A 529 65.83 2.40 14.49
CA LEU A 529 64.44 2.11 14.14
C LEU A 529 63.53 2.02 15.38
N THR A 530 64.10 1.69 16.55
CA THR A 530 63.42 1.71 17.84
C THR A 530 64.33 2.30 18.94
N LYS A 531 63.74 2.96 19.94
CA LYS A 531 64.47 3.49 21.11
C LYS A 531 64.65 2.46 22.25
N GLY A 532 64.22 1.22 22.05
CA GLY A 532 64.23 0.15 23.05
C GLY A 532 64.15 -1.25 22.41
N PRO A 533 64.26 -2.34 23.21
CA PRO A 533 64.18 -3.71 22.72
C PRO A 533 62.81 -3.98 22.07
N VAL A 534 62.82 -4.69 20.95
CA VAL A 534 61.60 -5.06 20.25
C VAL A 534 60.85 -6.09 21.12
N PRO A 535 59.55 -5.89 21.41
CA PRO A 535 58.78 -6.83 22.22
C PRO A 535 58.84 -8.26 21.69
N HIS A 536 59.11 -9.23 22.57
CA HIS A 536 59.33 -10.63 22.18
C HIS A 536 58.14 -11.26 21.43
N ALA A 537 56.92 -10.81 21.74
CA ALA A 537 55.68 -11.22 21.08
C ALA A 537 55.64 -10.91 19.57
N ILE A 538 56.45 -9.96 19.09
CA ILE A 538 56.56 -9.65 17.65
C ILE A 538 57.37 -10.73 16.92
N TYR A 539 58.27 -11.42 17.61
CA TYR A 539 59.09 -12.51 17.04
C TYR A 539 58.37 -13.85 17.06
N GLU A 540 57.45 -14.08 18.01
CA GLU A 540 56.66 -15.32 18.09
C GLU A 540 55.56 -15.40 17.01
N GLU A 541 55.18 -14.26 16.41
CA GLU A 541 54.15 -14.18 15.34
C GLU A 541 54.70 -14.28 13.91
N ILE A 542 56.03 -14.28 13.74
CA ILE A 542 56.74 -14.39 12.46
C ILE A 542 57.22 -15.82 12.27
#